data_AF-A0A149QI98-F1
#
_entry.id   AF-A0A149QI98-F1
#
_cell.length_a   1.000
_cell.length_b   1.000
_cell.length_c   1.000
_cell.angle_alpha   90.00
_cell.angle_beta   90.00
_cell.angle_gamma   90.00
#
_symmetry.space_group_name_H-M   'P 1'
#
loop_
_entity.id
_entity.type
_entity.pdbx_description
1 polymer ?
#
loop_
_entity_poly.entity_id
_entity_poly.type
_entity_poly.pdbx_seq_one_letter_code
_entity_poly.pdbx_strand_id
1 'polypeptide(L)'
;MAALGLALLGLAACQPAPTGTARPHGLTPQNSTPAGTTETSSATSPQRSKLIGMANPASVHCVDAGGKLEIRTGSSGGQYGVCHMPDGNSCEEWSFFRTGQCKAETLQNR
;
A
#
# COMPACT_ATOMS: atom_id res chain seq x y z
N MET A 1 33.40 49.09 14.32
CA MET A 1 34.57 48.79 15.16
C MET A 1 34.06 47.84 16.24
N ALA A 2 34.42 46.56 16.36
CA ALA A 2 35.64 45.86 16.00
C ALA A 2 35.35 44.47 15.40
N ALA A 3 36.30 44.02 14.59
CA ALA A 3 36.44 42.65 14.10
C ALA A 3 37.04 41.73 15.19
N LEU A 4 37.30 40.47 14.81
CA LEU A 4 37.96 39.35 15.50
C LEU A 4 36.94 38.32 16.00
N GLY A 5 36.69 37.18 15.36
CA GLY A 5 37.60 36.34 14.59
C GLY A 5 38.13 35.22 15.50
N LEU A 6 37.44 34.08 15.50
CA LEU A 6 38.00 32.79 15.92
C LEU A 6 37.37 31.70 15.07
N ALA A 7 38.04 31.43 13.96
CA ALA A 7 37.93 30.18 13.25
C ALA A 7 38.57 29.09 14.11
N LEU A 8 37.81 28.03 14.42
CA LEU A 8 38.39 26.75 14.82
C LEU A 8 37.99 25.72 13.76
N LEU A 9 39.00 25.31 13.00
CA LEU A 9 38.97 24.17 12.11
C LEU A 9 38.70 22.90 12.93
N GLY A 10 37.56 22.25 12.69
CA GLY A 10 37.30 20.88 13.12
C GLY A 10 37.38 19.94 11.92
N LEU A 11 38.54 19.33 11.72
CA LEU A 11 38.80 18.30 10.71
C LEU A 11 38.03 17.01 11.01
N ALA A 12 37.34 16.51 9.98
CA ALA A 12 37.14 15.12 9.59
C ALA A 12 37.05 14.02 10.66
N ALA A 13 35.92 13.31 10.66
CA ALA A 13 35.94 11.84 10.59
C ALA A 13 34.62 11.31 9.99
N CYS A 14 34.68 10.86 8.74
CA CYS A 14 33.68 10.00 8.14
C CYS A 14 33.76 8.64 8.85
N GLN A 15 32.73 8.23 9.59
CA GLN A 15 32.70 6.89 10.18
C GLN A 15 32.04 5.91 9.18
N PRO A 16 32.74 4.86 8.73
CA PRO A 16 32.13 3.78 7.95
C PRO A 16 31.29 2.85 8.83
N ALA A 17 30.13 2.46 8.31
CA ALA A 17 29.21 1.51 8.94
C ALA A 17 29.86 0.11 9.11
N PRO A 18 29.54 -0.63 10.18
CA PRO A 18 29.96 -2.02 10.30
C PRO A 18 29.14 -2.91 9.36
N THR A 19 29.79 -3.41 8.31
CA THR A 19 29.37 -4.56 7.52
C THR A 19 29.22 -5.79 8.43
N GLY A 20 27.97 -6.17 8.70
CA GLY A 20 27.61 -7.42 9.37
C GLY A 20 27.73 -8.60 8.41
N THR A 21 28.74 -9.41 8.66
CA THR A 21 29.17 -10.60 7.94
C THR A 21 28.09 -11.68 7.91
N ALA A 22 27.69 -12.08 6.69
CA ALA A 22 27.03 -13.36 6.46
C ALA A 22 27.93 -14.52 6.90
N ARG A 23 27.38 -15.54 7.57
CA ARG A 23 27.99 -16.89 7.58
C ARG A 23 26.99 -17.99 7.25
N PRO A 24 27.46 -19.04 6.54
CA PRO A 24 26.62 -20.05 5.92
C PRO A 24 26.47 -21.27 6.85
N HIS A 25 25.25 -21.80 6.93
CA HIS A 25 25.04 -23.16 7.41
C HIS A 25 24.80 -24.05 6.20
N GLY A 26 25.91 -24.47 5.58
CA GLY A 26 25.93 -25.74 4.87
C GLY A 26 26.03 -26.87 5.90
N LEU A 27 25.33 -27.97 5.65
CA LEU A 27 25.82 -29.36 5.67
C LEU A 27 24.62 -30.32 5.57
N THR A 28 24.35 -30.72 4.32
CA THR A 28 24.01 -32.09 3.85
C THR A 28 22.73 -32.81 4.32
N PRO A 29 22.19 -33.73 3.48
CA PRO A 29 20.81 -34.19 3.54
C PRO A 29 20.69 -35.53 4.28
N GLN A 30 19.67 -35.68 5.13
CA GLN A 30 19.23 -36.99 5.60
C GLN A 30 17.88 -37.32 4.97
N ASN A 31 18.00 -37.99 3.82
CA ASN A 31 16.93 -38.66 3.11
C ASN A 31 16.54 -39.93 3.91
N SER A 32 15.43 -39.84 4.64
CA SER A 32 14.72 -41.01 5.17
C SER A 32 13.24 -40.88 4.86
N THR A 33 12.88 -41.46 3.71
CA THR A 33 11.52 -41.66 3.22
C THR A 33 10.77 -42.65 4.11
N PRO A 34 9.46 -42.45 4.33
CA PRO A 34 8.51 -43.53 4.21
C PRO A 34 7.58 -43.26 3.02
N ALA A 35 7.57 -44.21 2.10
CA ALA A 35 6.60 -44.30 1.03
C ALA A 35 5.21 -44.61 1.61
N GLY A 36 4.19 -43.87 1.14
CA GLY A 36 2.81 -44.01 1.59
C GLY A 36 1.84 -43.12 0.82
N THR A 37 1.75 -43.39 -0.48
CA THR A 37 0.77 -43.01 -1.52
C THR A 37 -0.44 -42.12 -1.14
N THR A 38 -0.46 -40.90 -1.69
CA THR A 38 -1.49 -40.40 -2.62
C THR A 38 -0.96 -39.16 -3.35
N GLU A 39 -1.40 -38.98 -4.59
CA GLU A 39 -0.65 -38.39 -5.69
C GLU A 39 -0.48 -36.85 -5.68
N THR A 40 0.76 -36.44 -6.00
CA THR A 40 1.17 -35.30 -6.83
C THR A 40 0.63 -33.91 -6.49
N SER A 41 1.21 -33.36 -5.43
CA SER A 41 1.61 -31.95 -5.39
C SER A 41 2.89 -31.75 -6.20
N SER A 42 2.84 -30.93 -7.25
CA SER A 42 3.90 -30.00 -7.69
C SER A 42 3.50 -29.27 -8.98
N ALA A 43 2.87 -28.12 -8.81
CA ALA A 43 3.10 -26.98 -9.69
C ALA A 43 3.39 -25.80 -8.77
N THR A 44 4.62 -25.31 -8.86
CA THR A 44 5.12 -24.00 -8.41
C THR A 44 4.09 -23.18 -7.67
N SER A 45 4.14 -23.15 -6.33
CA SER A 45 3.38 -22.13 -5.60
C SER A 45 3.91 -20.78 -6.08
N PRO A 46 3.11 -19.92 -6.74
CA PRO A 46 3.44 -18.52 -6.73
C PRO A 46 3.47 -18.18 -5.24
N GLN A 47 4.61 -17.67 -4.79
CA GLN A 47 4.75 -16.93 -3.55
C GLN A 47 3.40 -16.27 -3.25
N ARG A 48 2.78 -16.54 -2.09
CA ARG A 48 1.62 -15.77 -1.62
C ARG A 48 2.09 -14.33 -1.44
N SER A 49 2.24 -13.60 -2.54
CA SER A 49 2.13 -12.15 -2.59
C SER A 49 0.82 -11.89 -1.89
N LYS A 50 0.91 -11.34 -0.68
CA LYS A 50 -0.22 -10.83 0.09
C LYS A 50 -1.23 -10.28 -0.91
N LEU A 51 -2.41 -10.89 -1.01
CA LEU A 51 -3.51 -10.36 -1.82
C LEU A 51 -3.96 -9.03 -1.19
N ILE A 52 -3.16 -7.98 -1.33
CA ILE A 52 -3.65 -6.61 -1.31
C ILE A 52 -4.29 -6.47 -2.67
N GLY A 53 -5.60 -6.71 -2.81
CA GLY A 53 -6.11 -6.78 -4.17
C GLY A 53 -7.56 -7.19 -4.39
N MET A 54 -8.48 -6.92 -3.46
CA MET A 54 -9.87 -6.76 -3.90
C MET A 54 -10.12 -5.27 -4.10
N ALA A 55 -10.64 -4.92 -5.27
CA ALA A 55 -11.09 -3.57 -5.54
C ALA A 55 -12.20 -3.20 -4.54
N ASN A 56 -12.23 -1.95 -4.11
CA ASN A 56 -13.30 -1.45 -3.28
C ASN A 56 -14.62 -1.52 -4.09
N PRO A 57 -15.67 -2.22 -3.60
CA PRO A 57 -16.91 -2.38 -4.34
C PRO A 57 -17.60 -1.05 -4.67
N ALA A 58 -17.48 -0.04 -3.80
CA ALA A 58 -18.01 1.30 -4.07
C ALA A 58 -17.25 2.00 -5.20
N SER A 59 -15.93 1.81 -5.23
CA SER A 59 -15.05 2.32 -6.28
C SER A 59 -15.37 1.70 -7.64
N VAL A 60 -15.58 0.37 -7.66
CA VAL A 60 -16.00 -0.35 -8.87
C VAL A 60 -17.37 0.15 -9.34
N HIS A 61 -18.34 0.24 -8.43
CA HIS A 61 -19.67 0.73 -8.75
C HIS A 61 -19.67 2.16 -9.34
N CYS A 62 -18.80 3.05 -8.83
CA CYS A 62 -18.62 4.37 -9.42
C CYS A 62 -18.16 4.30 -10.89
N VAL A 63 -17.14 3.49 -11.17
CA VAL A 63 -16.57 3.35 -12.52
C VAL A 63 -17.54 2.64 -13.46
N ASP A 64 -18.24 1.59 -13.00
CA ASP A 64 -19.29 0.90 -13.77
C ASP A 64 -20.47 1.82 -14.11
N ALA A 65 -20.80 2.78 -13.24
CA ALA A 65 -21.79 3.82 -13.51
C ALA A 65 -21.30 4.90 -14.50
N GLY A 66 -20.10 4.76 -15.06
CA GLY A 66 -19.48 5.72 -15.97
C GLY A 66 -18.85 6.93 -15.26
N GLY A 67 -18.74 6.88 -13.93
CA GLY A 67 -18.12 7.92 -13.12
C GLY A 67 -16.60 7.80 -13.07
N LYS A 68 -15.95 8.85 -12.54
CA LYS A 68 -14.53 8.88 -12.23
C LYS A 68 -14.36 8.91 -10.72
N LEU A 69 -13.55 7.99 -10.19
CA LEU A 69 -13.25 7.94 -8.77
C LEU A 69 -12.08 8.86 -8.41
N GLU A 70 -12.25 9.67 -7.37
CA GLU A 70 -11.21 10.46 -6.73
C GLU A 70 -11.14 10.10 -5.23
N ILE A 71 -9.95 9.79 -4.72
CA ILE A 71 -9.75 9.52 -3.29
C ILE A 71 -9.31 10.81 -2.61
N ARG A 72 -10.06 11.24 -1.58
CA ARG A 72 -9.78 12.43 -0.78
C ARG A 72 -9.46 12.04 0.65
N THR A 73 -8.70 12.91 1.33
CA THR A 73 -8.48 12.83 2.78
C THR A 73 -9.41 13.84 3.46
N GLY A 74 -10.26 13.36 4.36
CA GLY A 74 -11.18 14.18 5.15
C GLY A 74 -10.46 14.89 6.31
N SER A 75 -11.20 15.75 7.00
CA SER A 75 -10.65 16.60 8.07
C SER A 75 -10.06 15.78 9.24
N SER A 76 -10.58 14.58 9.46
CA SER A 76 -10.11 13.64 10.50
C SER A 76 -8.91 12.79 10.06
N GLY A 77 -8.37 13.00 8.85
CA GLY A 77 -7.27 12.20 8.28
C GLY A 77 -7.70 10.86 7.68
N GLY A 78 -9.00 10.54 7.70
CA GLY A 78 -9.55 9.36 7.02
C GLY A 78 -9.69 9.58 5.52
N GLN A 79 -9.57 8.52 4.72
CA GLN A 79 -9.78 8.60 3.27
C GLN A 79 -11.22 8.24 2.90
N TYR A 80 -11.76 8.92 1.89
CA TYR A 80 -13.07 8.64 1.30
C TYR A 80 -13.01 8.81 -0.22
N GLY A 81 -13.83 8.05 -0.94
CA GLY A 81 -13.96 8.18 -2.38
C GLY A 81 -15.05 9.16 -2.77
N VAL A 82 -14.76 10.00 -3.74
CA VAL A 82 -15.71 10.88 -4.44
C VAL A 82 -15.91 10.31 -5.84
N CYS A 83 -17.16 10.03 -6.20
CA CYS A 83 -17.53 9.65 -7.54
C CYS A 83 -17.97 10.88 -8.32
N HIS A 84 -17.25 11.20 -9.41
CA HIS A 84 -17.60 12.26 -10.35
C HIS A 84 -18.38 11.68 -11.52
N MET A 85 -19.64 12.04 -11.63
CA MET A 85 -20.55 11.55 -12.65
C MET A 85 -20.38 12.32 -13.96
N PRO A 86 -20.71 11.71 -15.12
CA PRO A 86 -20.57 12.34 -16.43
C PRO A 86 -21.52 13.52 -16.65
N ASP A 87 -22.60 13.61 -15.86
CA ASP A 87 -23.53 14.75 -15.84
C ASP A 87 -22.98 15.96 -15.05
N GLY A 88 -21.79 15.84 -14.46
CA GLY A 88 -21.15 16.87 -13.64
C GLY A 88 -21.46 16.77 -12.15
N ASN A 89 -22.35 15.87 -11.73
CA ASN A 89 -22.66 15.66 -10.32
C ASN A 89 -21.50 14.94 -9.62
N SER A 90 -21.41 15.10 -8.30
CA SER A 90 -20.43 14.40 -7.48
C SER A 90 -21.05 13.94 -6.17
N CYS A 91 -20.66 12.77 -5.69
CA CYS A 91 -21.19 12.17 -4.46
C CYS A 91 -20.14 11.28 -3.80
N GLU A 92 -20.36 10.92 -2.54
CA GLU A 92 -19.49 9.98 -1.85
C GLU A 92 -19.75 8.54 -2.35
N GLU A 93 -18.68 7.79 -2.62
CA GLU A 93 -18.77 6.48 -3.29
C GLU A 93 -19.61 5.46 -2.50
N TRP A 94 -19.47 5.42 -1.17
CA TRP A 94 -20.18 4.45 -0.34
C TRP A 94 -21.66 4.80 -0.19
N SER A 95 -21.98 6.09 -0.10
CA SER A 95 -23.36 6.57 -0.16
C SER A 95 -24.01 6.24 -1.50
N PHE A 96 -23.31 6.43 -2.62
CA PHE A 96 -23.82 6.06 -3.94
C PHE A 96 -24.02 4.55 -4.07
N PHE A 97 -23.04 3.74 -3.67
CA PHE A 97 -23.12 2.28 -3.69
C PHE A 97 -24.32 1.72 -2.92
N ARG A 98 -24.62 2.28 -1.74
CA ARG A 98 -25.74 1.79 -0.90
C ARG A 98 -27.12 2.25 -1.38
N THR A 99 -27.21 3.44 -1.96
CA THR A 99 -28.50 4.06 -2.29
C THR A 99 -28.84 4.00 -3.77
N GLY A 100 -27.84 3.77 -4.64
CA GLY A 100 -27.97 3.92 -6.09
C GLY A 100 -28.19 5.37 -6.53
N GLN A 101 -28.12 6.35 -5.62
CA GLN A 101 -28.41 7.75 -5.89
C GLN A 101 -27.18 8.61 -5.60
N CYS A 102 -26.68 9.28 -6.64
CA CYS A 102 -25.56 10.20 -6.47
C CYS A 102 -26.07 11.55 -5.93
N LYS A 103 -25.93 11.77 -4.62
CA LYS A 103 -26.35 12.99 -3.92
C LYS A 103 -25.14 13.78 -3.41
N ALA A 104 -25.02 15.04 -3.82
CA ALA A 104 -23.91 15.92 -3.42
C ALA A 104 -23.81 16.15 -1.90
N GLU A 105 -24.95 16.20 -1.21
CA GLU A 105 -25.03 16.38 0.25
C GLU A 105 -24.16 15.36 1.04
N THR A 106 -23.96 14.17 0.47
CA THR A 106 -23.17 13.09 1.10
C THR A 106 -21.68 13.43 1.26
N LEU A 107 -21.21 14.48 0.57
CA LEU A 107 -19.86 15.01 0.65
C LEU A 107 -19.69 16.09 1.73
N GLN A 108 -20.77 16.72 2.21
CA GLN A 108 -20.69 17.84 3.15
C GLN A 108 -20.13 17.46 4.54
N ASN A 109 -20.15 16.17 4.87
CA ASN A 109 -19.88 15.64 6.22
C ASN A 109 -18.59 14.80 6.30
N ARG A 110 -17.63 15.03 5.41
CA ARG A 110 -16.39 14.24 5.29
C ARG A 110 -15.14 14.99 5.77
#